data_AF-A0A4Y2AKC2-F1
#
_entry.id   AF-A0A4Y2AKC2-F1
#
_cell.length_a   1.000
_cell.length_b   1.000
_cell.length_c   1.000
_cell.angle_alpha   90.00
_cell.angle_beta   90.00
_cell.angle_gamma   90.00
#
_symmetry.space_group_name_H-M   'P 1'
#
loop_
_entity.id
_entity.type
_entity.pdbx_description
1 polymer ?
#
loop_
_entity_poly.entity_id
_entity_poly.type
_entity_poly.pdbx_seq_one_letter_code
_entity_poly.pdbx_strand_id
1 'polypeptide(L)'
;MLCPTNQRGQSKECKRGNINFINTKLVAVLDKCKLSDRDSVHILMATAEALTHNTEDLIINRTSIQRCHQQLRAERASVIRNECLALQLKFSNVQWDGKLLPAITRNKKVDRFPVIISANGQEHLLGVLQLASCSGDDMAAAICNLLAENKLLDSVQAMCCDTTESNTGRIKGACVLLERKL
;
A
#
# COMPACT_ATOMS: atom_id res chain seq x y z
N MET A 1 44.98 14.25 -51.03
CA MET A 1 44.14 13.27 -50.31
C MET A 1 43.61 14.00 -49.07
N LEU A 2 42.42 14.61 -49.17
CA LEU A 2 41.80 15.39 -48.10
C LEU A 2 40.82 14.47 -47.34
N CYS A 3 41.02 14.29 -46.04
CA CYS A 3 40.11 13.53 -45.17
C CYS A 3 38.73 14.22 -45.11
N PRO A 4 37.62 13.47 -45.15
CA PRO A 4 36.31 14.05 -44.93
C PRO A 4 36.17 14.50 -43.48
N THR A 5 35.63 15.70 -43.29
CA THR A 5 35.27 16.27 -42.00
C THR A 5 34.15 15.47 -41.35
N ASN A 6 34.42 15.00 -40.13
CA ASN A 6 33.50 14.31 -39.24
C ASN A 6 32.30 15.23 -38.92
N GLN A 7 31.15 14.98 -39.56
CA GLN A 7 29.91 15.68 -39.23
C GLN A 7 29.43 15.21 -37.85
N ARG A 8 29.51 16.11 -36.86
CA ARG A 8 28.92 15.90 -35.54
C ARG A 8 27.42 15.65 -35.73
N GLY A 9 26.97 14.43 -35.41
CA GLY A 9 25.54 14.09 -35.37
C GLY A 9 24.80 15.09 -34.49
N GLN A 10 23.73 15.67 -35.02
CA GLN A 10 22.85 16.55 -34.29
C GLN A 10 22.32 15.80 -33.06
N SER A 11 22.53 16.36 -31.86
CA SER A 11 21.89 15.85 -30.65
C SER A 11 20.38 16.03 -30.81
N LYS A 12 19.61 14.94 -30.93
CA LYS A 12 18.15 14.99 -30.83
C LYS A 12 17.80 15.63 -29.49
N GLU A 13 17.15 16.79 -29.52
CA GLU A 13 16.48 17.31 -28.32
C GLU A 13 15.45 16.29 -27.87
N CYS A 14 15.62 15.75 -26.66
CA CYS A 14 14.66 14.87 -26.03
C CYS A 14 13.45 15.72 -25.62
N LYS A 15 12.48 15.86 -26.53
CA LYS A 15 11.22 16.54 -26.24
C LYS A 15 10.38 15.63 -25.37
N ARG A 16 9.97 16.14 -24.21
CA ARG A 16 9.09 15.40 -23.30
C ARG A 16 7.68 15.42 -23.87
N GLY A 17 7.06 14.25 -24.01
CA GLY A 17 5.66 14.13 -24.39
C GLY A 17 4.73 15.00 -23.52
N ASN A 18 3.69 15.54 -24.14
CA ASN A 18 2.75 16.47 -23.53
C ASN A 18 1.33 15.87 -23.41
N ILE A 19 1.04 14.75 -24.08
CA ILE A 19 -0.25 14.07 -24.01
C ILE A 19 -0.27 13.15 -22.80
N ASN A 20 -1.01 13.55 -21.76
CA ASN A 20 -1.25 12.69 -20.61
C ASN A 20 -2.44 11.77 -20.84
N PHE A 21 -2.17 10.48 -21.04
CA PHE A 21 -3.20 9.44 -21.12
C PHE A 21 -3.15 8.45 -19.94
N ILE A 22 -2.19 8.62 -19.02
CA ILE A 22 -2.06 7.80 -17.82
C ILE A 22 -3.15 8.22 -16.82
N ASN A 23 -4.29 7.54 -16.90
CA ASN A 23 -5.45 7.78 -16.07
C ASN A 23 -5.75 6.59 -15.15
N THR A 24 -6.66 6.79 -14.21
CA THR A 24 -7.04 5.80 -13.21
C THR A 24 -7.57 4.51 -13.83
N LYS A 25 -8.29 4.58 -14.95
CA LYS A 25 -8.83 3.38 -15.63
C LYS A 25 -7.71 2.51 -16.19
N LEU A 26 -6.75 3.12 -16.88
CA LEU A 26 -5.58 2.41 -17.42
C LEU A 26 -4.79 1.75 -16.30
N VAL A 27 -4.44 2.54 -15.28
CA VAL A 27 -3.65 2.09 -14.13
C VAL A 27 -4.36 1.00 -13.32
N ALA A 28 -5.68 1.07 -13.16
CA ALA A 28 -6.44 0.02 -12.52
C ALA A 28 -6.32 -1.33 -13.24
N VAL A 29 -6.25 -1.33 -14.58
CA VAL A 29 -6.03 -2.54 -15.37
C VAL A 29 -4.59 -3.04 -15.24
N LEU A 30 -3.60 -2.14 -15.29
CA LEU A 30 -2.19 -2.51 -15.08
C LEU A 30 -1.97 -3.17 -13.71
N ASP A 31 -2.56 -2.61 -12.65
CA ASP A 31 -2.52 -3.14 -11.29
C ASP A 31 -3.23 -4.50 -11.19
N LYS A 32 -4.41 -4.66 -11.82
CA LYS A 32 -5.13 -5.93 -11.89
C LYS A 32 -4.33 -7.03 -12.59
N CYS A 33 -3.58 -6.66 -13.64
CA CYS A 33 -2.68 -7.57 -14.36
C CYS A 33 -1.34 -7.79 -13.66
N LYS A 34 -1.12 -7.20 -12.47
CA LYS A 34 0.13 -7.31 -11.68
C LYS A 34 1.37 -6.86 -12.46
N LEU A 35 1.21 -5.90 -13.37
CA LEU A 35 2.33 -5.37 -14.14
C LEU A 35 3.18 -4.43 -13.28
N SER A 36 4.51 -4.56 -13.39
CA SER A 36 5.41 -3.60 -12.77
C SER A 36 5.34 -2.26 -13.51
N ASP A 37 5.74 -1.16 -12.85
CA ASP A 37 5.81 0.15 -13.52
C ASP A 37 6.72 0.11 -14.76
N ARG A 38 7.75 -0.75 -14.75
CA ARG A 38 8.69 -0.92 -15.87
C ARG A 38 8.06 -1.68 -17.03
N ASP A 39 7.44 -2.83 -16.74
CA ASP A 39 6.77 -3.63 -17.77
C ASP A 39 5.62 -2.84 -18.39
N SER A 40 4.92 -2.04 -17.58
CA SER A 40 3.88 -1.13 -18.05
C SER A 40 4.42 -0.11 -19.06
N VAL A 41 5.59 0.49 -18.83
CA VAL A 41 6.22 1.39 -19.80
C VAL A 41 6.49 0.65 -21.12
N HIS A 42 7.11 -0.54 -21.06
CA HIS A 42 7.43 -1.31 -22.26
C HIS A 42 6.20 -1.71 -23.07
N ILE A 43 5.15 -2.20 -22.40
CA ILE A 43 3.90 -2.60 -23.05
C ILE A 43 3.22 -1.39 -23.68
N LEU A 44 3.16 -0.26 -22.98
CA LEU A 44 2.51 0.95 -23.49
C LEU A 44 3.27 1.56 -24.67
N MET A 45 4.60 1.57 -24.64
CA MET A 45 5.42 2.01 -25.77
C MET A 45 5.19 1.13 -27.00
N ALA A 46 5.32 -0.20 -26.85
CA ALA A 46 5.13 -1.13 -27.96
C ALA A 46 3.71 -1.07 -28.54
N THR A 47 2.71 -0.87 -27.67
CA THR A 47 1.30 -0.72 -28.10
C THR A 47 1.10 0.58 -28.89
N ALA A 48 1.68 1.70 -28.41
CA ALA A 48 1.60 2.98 -29.12
C ALA A 48 2.27 2.89 -30.50
N GLU A 49 3.45 2.28 -30.59
CA GLU A 49 4.16 2.05 -31.85
C GLU A 49 3.34 1.16 -32.82
N ALA A 50 2.76 0.07 -32.32
CA ALA A 50 1.92 -0.83 -33.11
C ALA A 50 0.64 -0.15 -33.64
N LEU A 51 0.13 0.84 -32.90
CA LEU A 51 -1.00 1.69 -33.31
C LEU A 51 -0.57 2.88 -34.17
N THR A 52 0.70 2.95 -34.59
CA THR A 52 1.28 4.06 -35.38
C THR A 52 1.23 5.42 -34.68
N HIS A 53 1.15 5.45 -33.35
CA HIS A 53 1.27 6.68 -32.57
C HIS A 53 2.73 7.07 -32.34
N ASN A 54 3.00 8.36 -32.39
CA ASN A 54 4.31 8.90 -32.02
C ASN A 54 4.49 8.84 -30.49
N THR A 55 5.39 7.98 -30.03
CA THR A 55 5.68 7.80 -28.59
C THR A 55 6.28 9.04 -27.93
N GLU A 56 6.94 9.91 -28.70
CA GLU A 56 7.52 11.17 -28.21
C GLU A 56 6.46 12.18 -27.77
N ASP A 57 5.23 12.07 -28.28
CA ASP A 57 4.13 12.97 -27.90
C ASP A 57 3.42 12.51 -26.61
N LEU A 58 3.57 11.23 -26.24
CA LEU A 58 2.86 10.60 -25.13
C LEU A 58 3.67 10.64 -23.82
N ILE A 59 3.00 10.90 -22.70
CA ILE A 59 3.61 10.77 -21.37
C ILE A 59 3.67 9.28 -20.99
N ILE A 60 4.69 8.57 -21.50
CA ILE A 60 5.00 7.19 -21.11
C ILE A 60 6.29 7.19 -20.30
N ASN A 61 6.16 7.40 -18.99
CA ASN A 61 7.30 7.28 -18.10
C ASN A 61 6.89 6.61 -16.79
N ARG A 62 7.87 5.92 -16.20
CA ARG A 62 7.69 5.16 -14.96
C ARG A 62 7.10 6.02 -13.82
N THR A 63 7.55 7.27 -13.69
CA THR A 63 7.11 8.13 -12.58
C THR A 63 5.64 8.55 -12.68
N SER A 64 5.13 8.77 -13.89
CA SER A 64 3.71 9.09 -14.12
C SER A 64 2.82 7.91 -13.74
N ILE A 65 3.20 6.71 -14.17
CA ILE A 65 2.50 5.45 -13.83
C ILE A 65 2.55 5.22 -12.32
N GLN A 66 3.73 5.32 -11.71
CA GLN A 66 3.92 5.12 -10.28
C GLN A 66 3.06 6.09 -9.45
N ARG A 67 3.03 7.38 -9.79
CA ARG A 67 2.21 8.39 -9.10
C ARG A 67 0.73 8.06 -9.19
N CYS A 68 0.25 7.70 -10.38
CA CYS A 68 -1.14 7.33 -10.57
C CYS A 68 -1.50 6.03 -9.82
N HIS A 69 -0.60 5.04 -9.79
CA HIS A 69 -0.74 3.84 -8.95
C HIS A 69 -0.86 4.20 -7.45
N GLN A 70 0.00 5.11 -6.96
CA GLN A 70 -0.04 5.56 -5.57
C GLN A 70 -1.34 6.28 -5.23
N GLN A 71 -1.79 7.16 -6.12
CA GLN A 71 -3.06 7.87 -5.95
C GLN A 71 -4.24 6.90 -5.90
N LEU A 72 -4.36 6.00 -6.87
CA LEU A 72 -5.44 4.99 -6.89
C LEU A 72 -5.43 4.11 -5.64
N ARG A 73 -4.25 3.70 -5.15
CA ARG A 73 -4.15 2.91 -3.92
C ARG A 73 -4.52 3.72 -2.67
N ALA A 74 -4.17 5.00 -2.62
CA ALA A 74 -4.56 5.89 -1.53
C ALA A 74 -6.07 6.13 -1.50
N GLU A 75 -6.70 6.33 -2.67
CA GLU A 75 -8.15 6.45 -2.85
C GLU A 75 -8.87 5.16 -2.44
N ARG A 76 -8.39 3.99 -2.87
CA ARG A 76 -8.96 2.71 -2.41
C ARG A 76 -8.84 2.54 -0.90
N ALA A 77 -7.70 2.90 -0.31
CA ALA A 77 -7.51 2.81 1.12
C ALA A 77 -8.42 3.76 1.91
N SER A 78 -8.72 4.96 1.39
CA SER A 78 -9.68 5.85 2.02
C SER A 78 -11.11 5.34 1.93
N VAL A 79 -11.49 4.74 0.80
CA VAL A 79 -12.81 4.09 0.64
C VAL A 79 -12.99 2.98 1.67
N ILE A 80 -12.03 2.05 1.79
CA ILE A 80 -12.09 0.95 2.77
C ILE A 80 -12.22 1.48 4.20
N ARG A 81 -11.44 2.51 4.56
CA ARG A 81 -11.53 3.12 5.90
C ARG A 81 -12.90 3.75 6.16
N ASN A 82 -13.43 4.50 5.20
CA ASN A 82 -14.72 5.16 5.34
C ASN A 82 -15.89 4.16 5.41
N GLU A 83 -15.82 3.08 4.63
CA GLU A 83 -16.79 1.98 4.68
C GLU A 83 -16.80 1.34 6.08
N CYS A 84 -15.63 1.08 6.67
CA CYS A 84 -15.52 0.55 8.04
C CYS A 84 -16.14 1.50 9.09
N LEU A 85 -15.82 2.80 9.02
CA LEU A 85 -16.36 3.82 9.94
C LEU A 85 -17.89 3.96 9.85
N ALA A 86 -18.47 3.72 8.67
CA ALA A 86 -19.91 3.84 8.46
C ALA A 86 -20.72 2.73 9.15
N LEU A 87 -20.09 1.63 9.58
CA LEU A 87 -20.79 0.46 10.12
C LEU A 87 -21.42 0.68 11.50
N GLN A 88 -21.14 1.80 12.20
CA GLN A 88 -21.63 2.11 13.55
C GLN A 88 -21.65 0.87 14.47
N LEU A 89 -20.48 0.24 14.61
CA LEU A 89 -20.34 -1.05 15.25
C LEU A 89 -20.66 -0.96 16.75
N LYS A 90 -21.65 -1.73 17.20
CA LYS A 90 -21.93 -1.92 18.64
C LYS A 90 -21.05 -3.01 19.26
N PHE A 91 -20.66 -3.99 18.45
CA PHE A 91 -19.94 -5.19 18.84
C PHE A 91 -18.92 -5.52 17.74
N SER A 92 -17.67 -5.70 18.10
CA SER A 92 -16.59 -6.06 17.17
C SER A 92 -15.54 -6.94 17.83
N ASN A 93 -14.94 -7.82 17.04
CA ASN A 93 -13.75 -8.57 17.39
C ASN A 93 -12.54 -7.92 16.71
N VAL A 94 -11.47 -7.66 17.46
CA VAL A 94 -10.20 -7.21 16.89
C VAL A 94 -9.27 -8.41 16.76
N GLN A 95 -8.76 -8.63 15.56
CA GLN A 95 -7.81 -9.70 15.26
C GLN A 95 -6.50 -9.12 14.77
N TRP A 96 -5.40 -9.73 15.18
CA TRP A 96 -4.08 -9.38 14.67
C TRP A 96 -3.18 -10.60 14.52
N ASP A 97 -2.29 -10.55 13.52
CA ASP A 97 -1.25 -11.56 13.28
C ASP A 97 -0.03 -10.92 12.61
N GLY A 98 1.14 -11.06 13.22
CA GLY A 98 2.36 -10.40 12.76
C GLY A 98 3.10 -11.19 11.68
N LYS A 99 3.71 -10.49 10.72
CA LYS A 99 4.62 -11.11 9.75
C LYS A 99 5.87 -10.29 9.50
N LEU A 100 7.03 -10.93 9.63
CA LEU A 100 8.32 -10.36 9.24
C LEU A 100 8.38 -10.18 7.71
N LEU A 101 8.35 -8.94 7.24
CA LEU A 101 8.45 -8.58 5.83
C LEU A 101 9.64 -7.64 5.59
N PRO A 102 10.23 -7.63 4.38
CA PRO A 102 11.25 -6.65 4.04
C PRO A 102 10.73 -5.22 4.20
N ALA A 103 11.53 -4.34 4.81
CA ALA A 103 11.27 -2.91 4.83
C ALA A 103 11.27 -2.36 3.39
N ILE A 104 10.65 -1.18 3.20
CA ILE A 104 10.62 -0.50 1.90
C ILE A 104 12.05 -0.19 1.41
N THR A 105 12.96 0.13 2.33
CA THR A 105 14.39 0.33 2.08
C THR A 105 15.16 -0.96 1.81
N ARG A 106 14.50 -2.13 1.90
CA ARG A 106 15.01 -3.51 1.64
C ARG A 106 16.22 -3.96 2.44
N ASN A 107 16.75 -3.15 3.34
CA ASN A 107 17.96 -3.45 4.10
C ASN A 107 17.70 -4.14 5.45
N LYS A 108 16.44 -4.22 5.89
CA LYS A 108 16.03 -4.82 7.16
C LYS A 108 14.67 -5.50 7.00
N LYS A 109 14.40 -6.51 7.83
CA LYS A 109 13.04 -7.03 8.02
C LYS A 109 12.37 -6.21 9.11
N VAL A 110 11.09 -5.93 8.93
CA VAL A 110 10.23 -5.25 9.90
C VAL A 110 8.99 -6.09 10.09
N ASP A 111 8.46 -6.09 11.32
CA ASP A 111 7.18 -6.72 11.56
C ASP A 111 6.06 -5.86 10.98
N ARG A 112 5.27 -6.49 10.12
CA ARG A 112 4.04 -5.94 9.55
C ARG A 112 2.88 -6.62 10.24
N PHE A 113 2.01 -5.81 10.81
CA PHE A 113 1.01 -6.24 11.75
C PHE A 113 -0.37 -5.84 11.21
N PRO A 114 -1.00 -6.65 10.34
CA PRO A 114 -2.40 -6.46 9.97
C PRO A 114 -3.28 -6.50 11.21
N VAL A 115 -4.10 -5.47 11.36
CA VAL A 115 -5.18 -5.40 12.36
C VAL A 115 -6.49 -5.44 11.59
N ILE A 116 -7.31 -6.43 11.90
CA ILE A 116 -8.58 -6.70 11.27
C ILE A 116 -9.68 -6.52 12.30
N ILE A 117 -10.79 -5.92 11.87
CA ILE A 117 -12.01 -5.82 12.65
C ILE A 117 -13.05 -6.72 12.01
N SER A 118 -13.59 -7.64 12.81
CA SER A 118 -14.67 -8.53 12.39
C SER A 118 -15.94 -8.15 13.12
N ALA A 119 -16.99 -7.84 12.35
CA ALA A 119 -18.30 -7.49 12.88
C ALA A 119 -19.41 -7.81 11.86
N ASN A 120 -20.59 -8.20 12.33
CA ASN A 120 -21.74 -8.53 11.49
C ASN A 120 -21.44 -9.56 10.37
N GLY A 121 -20.53 -10.52 10.63
CA GLY A 121 -20.10 -11.51 9.64
C GLY A 121 -19.21 -10.98 8.52
N GLN A 122 -18.71 -9.74 8.64
CA GLN A 122 -17.76 -9.15 7.72
C GLN A 122 -16.43 -8.88 8.41
N GLU A 123 -15.35 -8.89 7.63
CA GLU A 123 -14.00 -8.57 8.08
C GLU A 123 -13.47 -7.36 7.33
N HIS A 124 -12.90 -6.42 8.07
CA HIS A 124 -12.40 -5.16 7.56
C HIS A 124 -10.95 -4.97 7.99
N LEU A 125 -10.06 -4.78 7.02
CA LEU A 125 -8.67 -4.44 7.31
C LEU A 125 -8.60 -2.99 7.81
N LEU A 126 -8.32 -2.81 9.10
CA LEU A 126 -8.21 -1.50 9.72
C LEU A 126 -6.88 -0.83 9.37
N GLY A 127 -5.82 -1.62 9.30
CA GLY A 127 -4.49 -1.15 8.92
C GLY A 127 -3.44 -2.25 8.96
N VAL A 128 -2.27 -1.95 8.41
CA VAL A 128 -1.07 -2.80 8.53
C VAL A 128 0.00 -1.98 9.22
N LEU A 129 0.16 -2.19 10.52
CA LEU A 129 1.09 -1.44 11.36
C LEU A 129 2.51 -1.93 11.11
N GLN A 130 3.48 -1.02 11.20
CA GLN A 130 4.89 -1.37 11.20
C GLN A 130 5.40 -1.25 12.63
N LEU A 131 5.82 -2.35 13.23
CA LEU A 131 6.35 -2.34 14.59
C LEU A 131 7.86 -2.46 14.58
N ALA A 132 8.52 -1.73 15.46
CA ALA A 132 9.97 -1.86 15.70
C ALA A 132 10.30 -3.13 16.49
N SER A 133 9.33 -3.62 17.28
CA SER A 133 9.40 -4.79 18.14
C SER A 133 8.00 -5.37 18.31
N CYS A 134 7.89 -6.71 18.36
CA CYS A 134 6.64 -7.42 18.66
C CYS A 134 6.47 -7.68 20.16
N SER A 135 6.90 -6.73 21.00
CA SER A 135 6.60 -6.78 22.44
C SER A 135 5.11 -6.54 22.66
N GLY A 136 4.52 -7.12 23.71
CA GLY A 136 3.10 -6.91 24.00
C GLY A 136 2.77 -5.43 24.27
N ASP A 137 3.70 -4.68 24.85
CA ASP A 137 3.57 -3.23 25.08
C ASP A 137 3.46 -2.45 23.74
N ASP A 138 4.37 -2.71 22.81
CA ASP A 138 4.38 -2.04 21.49
C ASP A 138 3.13 -2.43 20.67
N MET A 139 2.77 -3.71 20.68
CA MET A 139 1.57 -4.22 19.99
C MET A 139 0.31 -3.58 20.55
N ALA A 140 0.11 -3.61 21.87
CA ALA A 140 -1.08 -3.05 22.51
C ALA A 140 -1.18 -1.53 22.28
N ALA A 141 -0.06 -0.80 22.37
CA ALA A 141 -0.06 0.65 22.09
C ALA A 141 -0.47 0.95 20.65
N ALA A 142 0.10 0.23 19.68
CA ALA A 142 -0.18 0.48 18.28
C ALA A 142 -1.62 0.10 17.87
N ILE A 143 -2.15 -1.01 18.40
CA ILE A 143 -3.54 -1.43 18.19
C ILE A 143 -4.51 -0.43 18.84
N CYS A 144 -4.28 -0.02 20.10
CA CYS A 144 -5.12 1.00 20.75
C CYS A 144 -5.16 2.31 19.95
N ASN A 145 -4.01 2.79 19.47
CA ASN A 145 -3.97 4.02 18.67
C ASN A 145 -4.78 3.86 17.38
N LEU A 146 -4.62 2.72 16.69
CA LEU A 146 -5.38 2.46 15.47
C LEU A 146 -6.89 2.37 15.74
N LEU A 147 -7.31 1.72 16.83
CA LEU A 147 -8.71 1.68 17.24
C LEU A 147 -9.26 3.08 17.58
N ALA A 148 -8.47 3.90 18.29
CA ALA A 148 -8.84 5.26 18.65
C ALA A 148 -9.00 6.16 17.41
N GLU A 149 -8.05 6.10 16.48
CA GLU A 149 -8.10 6.84 15.20
C GLU A 149 -9.34 6.49 14.38
N ASN A 150 -9.80 5.23 14.49
CA ASN A 150 -10.99 4.76 13.81
C ASN A 150 -12.26 4.80 14.69
N LYS A 151 -12.22 5.39 15.89
CA LYS A 151 -13.38 5.50 16.81
C LYS A 151 -14.03 4.14 17.13
N LEU A 152 -13.23 3.10 17.31
CA LEU A 152 -13.67 1.72 17.56
C LEU A 152 -13.35 1.20 18.96
N LEU A 153 -12.72 1.99 19.85
CA LEU A 153 -12.34 1.53 21.19
C LEU A 153 -13.54 0.94 21.95
N ASP A 154 -14.65 1.66 22.00
CA ASP A 154 -15.84 1.26 22.76
C ASP A 154 -16.62 0.10 22.11
N SER A 155 -16.26 -0.32 20.89
CA SER A 155 -16.94 -1.40 20.18
C SER A 155 -16.23 -2.74 20.30
N VAL A 156 -14.98 -2.79 20.80
CA VAL A 156 -14.21 -4.03 20.89
C VAL A 156 -14.70 -4.85 22.09
N GLN A 157 -15.07 -6.11 21.85
CA GLN A 157 -15.50 -7.05 22.90
C GLN A 157 -14.77 -8.38 22.89
N ALA A 158 -14.08 -8.67 21.79
CA ALA A 158 -13.26 -9.85 21.65
C ALA A 158 -11.93 -9.48 21.01
N MET A 159 -10.91 -10.25 21.36
CA MET A 159 -9.57 -10.17 20.80
C MET A 159 -9.18 -11.54 20.28
N CYS A 160 -8.56 -11.60 19.10
CA CYS A 160 -8.08 -12.84 18.50
C CYS A 160 -6.63 -12.70 18.02
N CYS A 161 -5.79 -13.62 18.47
CA CYS A 161 -4.36 -13.67 18.15
C CYS A 161 -3.82 -15.09 18.35
N ASP A 162 -2.60 -15.35 17.88
CA ASP A 162 -1.87 -16.58 18.15
C ASP A 162 -1.36 -16.65 19.61
N THR A 163 -1.10 -17.87 20.09
CA THR A 163 -0.75 -18.14 21.50
C THR A 163 0.75 -17.96 21.77
N THR A 164 1.25 -16.75 21.57
CA THR A 164 2.61 -16.37 21.97
C THR A 164 2.60 -15.60 23.28
N GLU A 165 3.70 -15.65 24.03
CA GLU A 165 3.82 -14.92 25.30
C GLU A 165 3.65 -13.40 25.11
N SER A 166 4.11 -12.85 23.99
CA SER A 166 3.94 -11.43 23.68
C SER A 166 2.47 -11.04 23.47
N ASN A 167 1.63 -11.96 23.02
CA ASN A 167 0.19 -11.74 22.88
C ASN A 167 -0.58 -12.04 24.17
N THR A 168 -0.39 -13.23 24.75
CA THR A 168 -1.23 -13.77 25.83
C THR A 168 -0.54 -13.83 27.20
N GLY A 169 0.67 -13.28 27.31
CA GLY A 169 1.43 -13.23 28.56
C GLY A 169 0.65 -12.54 29.68
N ARG A 170 0.67 -13.15 30.87
CA ARG A 170 -0.18 -12.73 32.01
C ARG A 170 0.00 -11.28 32.45
N ILE A 171 1.21 -10.72 32.29
CA ILE A 171 1.55 -9.37 32.79
C ILE A 171 1.74 -8.39 31.65
N LYS A 172 2.49 -8.79 30.62
CA LYS A 172 2.92 -7.96 29.49
C LYS A 172 2.39 -8.45 28.14
N GLY A 173 1.43 -9.36 28.12
CA GLY A 173 0.77 -9.78 26.89
C GLY A 173 -0.08 -8.66 26.31
N ALA A 174 -0.07 -8.50 24.99
CA ALA A 174 -0.87 -7.49 24.30
C ALA A 174 -2.36 -7.55 24.70
N CYS A 175 -2.96 -8.75 24.82
CA CYS A 175 -4.36 -8.88 25.22
C CYS A 175 -4.63 -8.27 26.61
N VAL A 176 -3.76 -8.56 27.59
CA VAL A 176 -3.89 -8.04 28.96
C VAL A 176 -3.72 -6.53 29.00
N LEU A 177 -2.83 -5.99 28.17
CA LEU A 177 -2.57 -4.56 28.10
C LEU A 177 -3.66 -3.80 27.35
N LEU A 178 -4.27 -4.40 26.32
CA LEU A 178 -5.42 -3.87 25.58
C LEU A 178 -6.67 -3.85 26.46
N GLU A 179 -6.96 -4.94 27.18
CA GLU A 179 -8.10 -5.03 28.09
C GLU A 179 -8.12 -3.89 29.14
N ARG A 180 -6.96 -3.40 29.58
CA ARG A 180 -6.87 -2.29 30.54
C ARG A 180 -7.13 -0.91 29.94
N LYS A 181 -7.13 -0.81 28.61
CA LYS A 181 -7.25 0.45 27.85
C LYS A 181 -8.60 0.58 27.13
N LEU A 182 -9.27 -0.54 26.90
CA LEU A 182 -10.65 -0.64 26.40
C LEU A 182 -11.62 -0.55 27.58
#